data_AF-A0A3M7H8U2-F1
#
_entry.id   AF-A0A3M7H8U2-F1
#
_cell.length_a   1.000
_cell.length_b   1.000
_cell.length_c   1.000
_cell.angle_alpha   90.00
_cell.angle_beta   90.00
_cell.angle_gamma   90.00
#
_symmetry.space_group_name_H-M   'P 1'
#
loop_
_entity.id
_entity.type
_entity.pdbx_description
1 polymer ?
#
loop_
_entity_poly.entity_id
_entity_poly.type
_entity_poly.pdbx_seq_one_letter_code
_entity_poly.pdbx_strand_id
1 'polypeptide(L)'
;MATAQNIALAHSLPPRLLNFFKRFPPPQLSAASTTTSKPARETITVTENTSSSDPNAGASQVEVPLPSETTTNDNLQLGWKKNPFLAFKNPSTGNWHPPHYSLRRQADLFKLATAHNVLSLMPPSPKHPEIKQQKRIEHGLRVKGTGEGQKVKGKYWERTLKTRLETRRKAMETMPDMINLWRERGHGRGWKKYPSGKEGKGTADLFNPEMRHAWPSSTPHDLGSLEQFTGQLIYPEAASAGLGNTGRDIGPSGCAAMSDTAQTSQHDRIRQAGKCGEAYLGYKNRPEVVANLRSIWHEVRNNLDMQDCAMEPAQPPACVVLVNGFPGTGKLAVARALRSKLGDTDTRLVDNHLIIDPAEATHPGRGFEHKALRDVIRRAVFQDLKGLPENITTIILTGCLGQNSEDVAVYAEHVELAQARGVPFHSFALAVEKSEHLLRLQSPDRVYGQKTKLNDPAVLETIMTNNEILDPTIVVDFRAIRHHPIDTTGLTVSESADRVLDIIVRQQEQQRSASPA
;
A
#
# COMPACT_ATOMS: atom_id res chain seq x y z
N MET A 1 -55.56 -12.26 -5.05
CA MET A 1 -54.50 -12.13 -6.07
C MET A 1 -53.16 -11.75 -5.44
N ALA A 2 -53.06 -10.64 -4.70
CA ALA A 2 -51.80 -10.18 -4.08
C ALA A 2 -51.17 -11.17 -3.07
N THR A 3 -51.99 -11.92 -2.32
CA THR A 3 -51.49 -12.90 -1.33
C THR A 3 -50.74 -14.07 -1.96
N ALA A 4 -51.26 -14.63 -3.05
CA ALA A 4 -50.60 -15.73 -3.77
C ALA A 4 -49.28 -15.29 -4.43
N GLN A 5 -49.24 -14.06 -4.96
CA GLN A 5 -48.03 -13.46 -5.51
C GLN A 5 -46.96 -13.25 -4.45
N ASN A 6 -47.33 -12.75 -3.26
CA ASN A 6 -46.41 -12.58 -2.14
C ASN A 6 -45.86 -13.92 -1.63
N ILE A 7 -46.68 -14.97 -1.61
CA ILE A 7 -46.23 -16.33 -1.26
C ILE A 7 -45.24 -16.85 -2.31
N ALA A 8 -45.52 -16.68 -3.61
CA ALA A 8 -44.59 -17.06 -4.68
C ALA A 8 -43.26 -16.29 -4.60
N LEU A 9 -43.30 -14.99 -4.28
CA LEU A 9 -42.11 -14.16 -4.04
C LEU A 9 -41.34 -14.59 -2.79
N ALA A 10 -42.03 -15.00 -1.72
CA ALA A 10 -41.35 -15.55 -0.54
C ALA A 10 -40.63 -16.87 -0.89
N HIS A 11 -41.27 -17.74 -1.68
CA HIS A 11 -40.67 -19.00 -2.12
C HIS A 11 -39.50 -18.82 -3.10
N SER A 12 -39.40 -17.68 -3.81
CA SER A 12 -38.27 -17.40 -4.71
C SER A 12 -36.98 -16.98 -3.97
N LEU A 13 -37.04 -16.80 -2.65
CA LEU A 13 -35.86 -16.48 -1.84
C LEU A 13 -34.86 -17.66 -1.78
N PRO A 14 -33.55 -17.38 -1.66
CA PRO A 14 -32.53 -18.41 -1.51
C PRO A 14 -32.82 -19.35 -0.32
N PRO A 15 -32.55 -20.67 -0.46
CA PRO A 15 -32.85 -21.65 0.59
C PRO A 15 -32.12 -21.35 1.90
N ARG A 16 -30.95 -20.71 1.85
CA ARG A 16 -30.20 -20.27 3.04
C ARG A 16 -30.95 -19.20 3.83
N LEU A 17 -31.60 -18.25 3.16
CA LEU A 17 -32.43 -17.23 3.82
C LEU A 17 -33.75 -17.82 4.32
N LEU A 18 -34.40 -18.68 3.53
CA LEU A 18 -35.62 -19.37 3.94
C LEU A 18 -35.39 -20.24 5.19
N ASN A 19 -34.31 -21.01 5.22
CA ASN A 19 -33.93 -21.82 6.39
C ASN A 19 -33.61 -20.96 7.62
N PHE A 20 -33.05 -19.76 7.41
CA PHE A 20 -32.82 -18.81 8.47
C PHE A 20 -34.15 -18.29 9.05
N PHE A 21 -35.05 -17.77 8.20
CA PHE A 21 -36.35 -17.26 8.64
C PHE A 21 -37.26 -18.35 9.22
N LYS A 22 -37.16 -19.60 8.73
CA LYS A 22 -37.86 -20.75 9.31
C LYS A 22 -37.45 -21.02 10.76
N ARG A 23 -36.16 -20.83 11.08
CA ARG A 23 -35.60 -21.05 12.43
C ARG A 23 -35.72 -19.84 13.34
N PHE A 24 -35.69 -18.64 12.76
CA PHE A 24 -35.71 -17.36 13.45
C PHE A 24 -36.69 -16.43 12.74
N PRO A 25 -38.01 -16.62 12.96
CA PRO A 25 -39.01 -15.75 12.36
C PRO A 25 -38.89 -14.33 12.93
N PRO A 26 -38.92 -13.28 12.09
CA PRO A 26 -38.91 -11.91 12.57
C PRO A 26 -40.20 -11.59 13.32
N PRO A 27 -40.15 -10.69 14.33
CA PRO A 27 -41.30 -10.34 15.16
C PRO A 27 -42.46 -9.77 14.35
N GLN A 28 -42.18 -9.10 13.22
CA GLN A 28 -43.18 -8.58 12.29
C GLN A 28 -44.06 -9.68 11.68
N LEU A 29 -43.51 -10.88 11.46
CA LEU A 29 -44.25 -12.03 10.96
C LEU A 29 -44.93 -12.81 12.10
N SER A 30 -44.33 -12.83 13.29
CA SER A 30 -44.91 -13.49 14.47
C SER A 30 -46.09 -12.72 15.10
N ALA A 31 -46.08 -11.39 15.04
CA ALA A 31 -47.16 -10.54 15.57
C ALA A 31 -48.45 -10.64 14.74
N ALA A 32 -48.34 -10.86 13.43
CA ALA A 32 -49.50 -11.06 12.55
C ALA A 32 -50.24 -12.37 12.82
N SER A 33 -49.58 -13.37 13.41
CA SER A 33 -50.18 -14.66 13.79
C SER A 33 -50.92 -14.65 15.14
N THR A 34 -50.76 -13.61 15.97
CA THR A 34 -51.37 -13.55 17.33
C THR A 34 -52.56 -12.61 17.47
N THR A 35 -52.95 -11.85 16.44
CA THR A 35 -54.15 -11.00 16.50
C THR A 35 -55.44 -11.79 16.22
N THR A 36 -55.87 -12.57 17.21
CA THR A 36 -57.27 -12.97 17.38
C THR A 36 -57.70 -12.80 18.83
N SER A 37 -57.49 -11.61 19.38
CA SER A 37 -58.22 -11.18 20.58
C SER A 37 -58.44 -9.67 20.53
N LYS A 38 -59.72 -9.33 20.46
CA LYS A 38 -60.38 -8.02 20.50
C LYS A 38 -59.71 -7.04 21.49
N PRO A 39 -59.54 -5.74 21.18
CA PRO A 39 -58.98 -4.79 22.13
C PRO A 39 -60.06 -4.37 23.13
N ALA A 40 -59.87 -4.68 24.40
CA ALA A 40 -60.57 -4.03 25.50
C ALA A 40 -59.79 -2.77 25.89
N ARG A 41 -60.48 -1.63 25.86
CA ARG A 41 -59.97 -0.31 26.23
C ARG A 41 -60.15 -0.15 27.74
N GLU A 42 -59.07 -0.06 28.49
CA GLU A 42 -59.11 0.39 29.88
C GLU A 42 -58.33 1.70 30.02
N THR A 43 -59.04 2.74 30.45
CA THR A 43 -58.56 4.10 30.65
C THR A 43 -58.26 4.30 32.14
N ILE A 44 -57.09 4.81 32.50
CA ILE A 44 -56.81 5.32 33.85
C ILE A 44 -56.30 6.76 33.74
N THR A 45 -56.99 7.66 34.43
CA THR A 45 -56.70 9.10 34.53
C THR A 45 -55.69 9.35 35.65
N VAL A 46 -54.60 10.08 35.39
CA VAL A 46 -53.70 10.60 36.43
C VAL A 46 -53.57 12.11 36.25
N THR A 47 -53.95 12.85 37.29
CA THR A 47 -53.83 14.31 37.40
C THR A 47 -52.43 14.67 37.89
N GLU A 48 -51.69 15.49 37.13
CA GLU A 48 -50.44 16.09 37.60
C GLU A 48 -50.71 17.39 38.36
N ASN A 49 -50.32 17.42 39.64
CA ASN A 49 -50.17 18.66 40.40
C ASN A 49 -48.78 19.22 40.14
N THR A 50 -48.65 20.23 39.27
CA THR A 50 -47.51 21.13 39.30
C THR A 50 -47.99 22.59 39.31
N SER A 51 -47.49 23.31 40.32
CA SER A 51 -47.69 24.72 40.56
C SER A 51 -47.09 25.56 39.44
N SER A 52 -47.91 26.35 38.74
CA SER A 52 -47.47 27.62 38.16
C SER A 52 -48.65 28.58 38.02
N SER A 53 -48.37 29.83 38.33
CA SER A 53 -49.32 30.92 38.54
C SER A 53 -49.76 31.52 37.21
N ASP A 54 -50.91 31.11 36.67
CA ASP A 54 -51.68 31.89 35.68
C ASP A 54 -53.11 31.33 35.56
N PRO A 55 -54.20 32.13 35.62
CA PRO A 55 -55.55 31.59 35.83
C PRO A 55 -56.33 31.26 34.55
N ASN A 56 -55.72 31.23 33.35
CA ASN A 56 -56.52 31.03 32.12
C ASN A 56 -55.79 30.37 30.94
N ALA A 57 -55.17 29.21 31.15
CA ALA A 57 -54.70 28.35 30.06
C ALA A 57 -55.29 26.93 30.18
N GLY A 58 -56.07 26.53 29.18
CA GLY A 58 -56.75 25.23 29.13
C GLY A 58 -55.77 24.05 29.08
N ALA A 59 -56.06 23.03 29.88
CA ALA A 59 -55.29 21.80 29.98
C ALA A 59 -55.19 21.10 28.60
N SER A 60 -53.97 21.02 28.06
CA SER A 60 -53.66 20.26 26.85
C SER A 60 -53.22 18.85 27.24
N GLN A 61 -53.92 17.83 26.72
CA GLN A 61 -53.61 16.42 26.91
C GLN A 61 -52.50 16.00 25.95
N VAL A 62 -51.42 15.38 26.46
CA VAL A 62 -50.34 14.78 25.66
C VAL A 62 -50.34 13.28 25.92
N GLU A 63 -50.54 12.50 24.86
CA GLU A 63 -50.57 11.03 24.87
C GLU A 63 -49.17 10.49 24.50
N VAL A 64 -48.49 9.82 25.43
CA VAL A 64 -47.18 9.18 25.21
C VAL A 64 -47.30 7.68 25.50
N PRO A 65 -47.11 6.77 24.53
CA PRO A 65 -47.09 5.35 24.80
C PRO A 65 -45.77 4.93 25.45
N LEU A 66 -45.83 4.45 26.69
CA LEU A 66 -44.75 3.74 27.38
C LEU A 66 -44.74 2.27 26.94
N PRO A 67 -43.59 1.63 26.67
CA PRO A 67 -43.56 0.22 26.27
C PRO A 67 -43.84 -0.68 27.47
N SER A 68 -45.05 -1.24 27.55
CA SER A 68 -45.39 -2.30 28.51
C SER A 68 -44.79 -3.62 28.04
N GLU A 69 -43.84 -4.13 28.82
CA GLU A 69 -43.37 -5.52 28.74
C GLU A 69 -44.55 -6.47 28.98
N THR A 70 -45.05 -7.10 27.93
CA THR A 70 -46.02 -8.20 28.04
C THR A 70 -45.27 -9.52 27.97
N THR A 71 -45.03 -10.11 29.14
CA THR A 71 -44.65 -11.50 29.33
C THR A 71 -45.86 -12.41 29.16
N THR A 72 -45.91 -13.18 28.07
CA THR A 72 -46.69 -14.43 27.98
C THR A 72 -46.04 -15.43 27.00
N ASN A 73 -45.22 -16.31 27.58
CA ASN A 73 -45.12 -17.78 27.44
C ASN A 73 -44.66 -18.49 26.14
N ASP A 74 -43.75 -19.47 26.35
CA ASP A 74 -43.29 -20.58 25.49
C ASP A 74 -42.07 -20.47 24.54
N ASN A 75 -41.06 -19.67 24.89
CA ASN A 75 -39.70 -19.85 24.30
C ASN A 75 -38.52 -19.52 25.23
N LEU A 76 -38.77 -19.47 26.54
CA LEU A 76 -37.84 -19.01 27.57
C LEU A 76 -36.86 -20.09 28.06
N GLN A 77 -35.95 -20.57 27.20
CA GLN A 77 -34.84 -21.39 27.73
C GLN A 77 -33.47 -21.21 27.09
N LEU A 78 -33.32 -20.51 25.96
CA LEU A 78 -31.99 -20.15 25.49
C LEU A 78 -31.94 -18.73 24.93
N GLY A 79 -31.18 -17.84 25.57
CA GLY A 79 -31.08 -16.42 25.19
C GLY A 79 -30.55 -16.14 23.78
N TRP A 80 -29.90 -17.11 23.11
CA TRP A 80 -29.55 -17.00 21.69
C TRP A 80 -30.76 -17.01 20.75
N LYS A 81 -31.94 -17.46 21.20
CA LYS A 81 -33.19 -17.35 20.42
C LYS A 81 -33.71 -15.92 20.31
N LYS A 82 -33.27 -15.00 21.18
CA LYS A 82 -33.60 -13.56 21.05
C LYS A 82 -32.86 -12.90 19.89
N ASN A 83 -31.56 -13.20 19.72
CA ASN A 83 -30.78 -12.77 18.56
C ASN A 83 -29.66 -13.79 18.25
N PRO A 84 -29.72 -14.48 17.09
CA PRO A 84 -28.76 -15.53 16.76
C PRO A 84 -27.38 -15.00 16.31
N PHE A 85 -27.23 -13.68 16.19
CA PHE A 85 -26.02 -13.00 15.72
C PHE A 85 -25.14 -12.44 16.83
N LEU A 86 -25.63 -12.41 18.06
CA LEU A 86 -24.89 -11.90 19.21
C LEU A 86 -24.40 -13.05 20.09
N ALA A 87 -23.23 -12.86 20.71
CA ALA A 87 -22.79 -13.75 21.77
C ALA A 87 -23.74 -13.59 22.96
N PHE A 88 -24.03 -14.70 23.64
CA PHE A 88 -24.94 -14.71 24.78
C PHE A 88 -24.20 -15.23 26.01
N LYS A 89 -24.33 -14.51 27.12
CA LYS A 89 -23.81 -14.94 28.41
C LYS A 89 -24.85 -15.84 29.08
N ASN A 90 -24.50 -17.08 29.35
CA ASN A 90 -25.39 -17.99 30.05
C ASN A 90 -25.58 -17.51 31.50
N PRO A 91 -26.82 -17.24 31.95
CA PRO A 91 -27.07 -16.70 33.28
C PRO A 91 -26.74 -17.69 34.40
N SER A 92 -26.84 -19.00 34.14
CA SER A 92 -26.57 -20.01 35.18
C SER A 92 -25.09 -20.32 35.33
N THR A 93 -24.33 -20.36 34.23
CA THR A 93 -22.89 -20.71 34.24
C THR A 93 -21.97 -19.49 34.16
N GLY A 94 -22.47 -18.31 33.82
CA GLY A 94 -21.68 -17.09 33.60
C GLY A 94 -20.83 -17.09 32.33
N ASN A 95 -20.78 -18.19 31.59
CA ASN A 95 -19.93 -18.35 30.41
C ASN A 95 -20.54 -17.70 29.17
N TRP A 96 -19.69 -17.09 28.34
CA TRP A 96 -20.09 -16.56 27.04
C TRP A 96 -20.12 -17.66 26.00
N HIS A 97 -21.29 -17.88 25.41
CA HIS A 97 -21.43 -18.70 24.23
C HIS A 97 -21.22 -17.85 22.97
N PRO A 98 -20.49 -18.36 21.96
CA PRO A 98 -20.34 -17.69 20.69
C PRO A 98 -21.70 -17.54 19.99
N PRO A 99 -21.85 -16.57 19.07
CA PRO A 99 -23.08 -16.42 18.32
C PRO A 99 -23.38 -17.67 17.49
N HIS A 100 -24.65 -18.05 17.42
CA HIS A 100 -25.10 -19.25 16.69
C HIS A 100 -24.71 -19.20 15.19
N TYR A 101 -24.65 -17.99 14.62
CA TYR A 101 -24.00 -17.73 13.33
C TYR A 101 -22.71 -16.96 13.53
N SER A 102 -21.60 -17.49 13.01
CA SER A 102 -20.31 -16.79 12.99
C SER A 102 -20.38 -15.52 12.15
N LEU A 103 -19.49 -14.55 12.41
CA LEU A 103 -19.44 -13.27 11.68
C LEU A 103 -19.36 -13.42 10.15
N ARG A 104 -18.73 -14.50 9.66
CA ARG A 104 -18.72 -14.85 8.23
C ARG A 104 -20.12 -15.22 7.74
N ARG A 105 -20.80 -16.14 8.44
CA ARG A 105 -22.16 -16.58 8.10
C ARG A 105 -23.17 -15.43 8.21
N GLN A 106 -22.99 -14.54 9.19
CA GLN A 106 -23.79 -13.32 9.31
C GLN A 106 -23.62 -12.44 8.06
N ALA A 107 -22.37 -12.18 7.65
CA ALA A 107 -22.09 -11.38 6.46
C ALA A 107 -22.68 -12.00 5.18
N ASP A 108 -22.61 -13.33 5.02
CA ASP A 108 -23.24 -14.02 3.88
C ASP A 108 -24.76 -13.83 3.87
N LEU A 109 -25.42 -13.96 5.03
CA LEU A 109 -26.87 -13.74 5.15
C LEU A 109 -27.24 -12.29 4.83
N PHE A 110 -26.48 -11.30 5.31
CA PHE A 110 -26.72 -9.89 4.99
C PHE A 110 -26.50 -9.58 3.51
N LYS A 111 -25.48 -10.18 2.86
CA LYS A 111 -25.28 -10.03 1.41
C LYS A 111 -26.50 -10.54 0.63
N LEU A 112 -27.01 -11.72 0.99
CA LEU A 112 -28.21 -12.28 0.37
C LEU A 112 -29.45 -11.41 0.68
N ALA A 113 -29.61 -10.96 1.93
CA ALA A 113 -30.75 -10.15 2.33
C ALA A 113 -30.78 -8.79 1.61
N THR A 114 -29.62 -8.16 1.40
CA THR A 114 -29.49 -6.95 0.58
C THR A 114 -29.83 -7.22 -0.89
N ALA A 115 -29.33 -8.31 -1.48
CA ALA A 115 -29.62 -8.64 -2.88
C ALA A 115 -31.11 -8.88 -3.15
N HIS A 116 -31.84 -9.43 -2.16
CA HIS A 116 -33.27 -9.71 -2.27
C HIS A 116 -34.16 -8.68 -1.57
N ASN A 117 -33.62 -7.53 -1.13
CA ASN A 117 -34.35 -6.45 -0.46
C ASN A 117 -35.14 -6.87 0.80
N VAL A 118 -34.69 -7.93 1.51
CA VAL A 118 -35.29 -8.42 2.76
C VAL A 118 -34.46 -8.03 4.00
N LEU A 119 -33.70 -6.95 3.89
CA LEU A 119 -32.79 -6.49 4.95
C LEU A 119 -33.53 -6.11 6.24
N SER A 120 -34.69 -5.45 6.13
CA SER A 120 -35.51 -5.00 7.27
C SER A 120 -36.02 -6.15 8.16
N LEU A 121 -36.09 -7.37 7.61
CA LEU A 121 -36.52 -8.58 8.33
C LEU A 121 -35.38 -9.23 9.13
N MET A 122 -34.13 -8.76 8.97
CA MET A 122 -32.97 -9.35 9.61
C MET A 122 -32.75 -8.77 11.03
N PRO A 123 -32.35 -9.59 12.02
CA PRO A 123 -32.05 -9.06 13.34
C PRO A 123 -30.79 -8.19 13.35
N PRO A 124 -30.67 -7.23 14.29
CA PRO A 124 -29.53 -6.33 14.36
C PRO A 124 -28.22 -7.09 14.62
N SER A 125 -27.16 -6.73 13.90
CA SER A 125 -25.84 -7.37 14.00
C SER A 125 -24.72 -6.37 13.74
N PRO A 126 -23.49 -6.62 14.25
CA PRO A 126 -22.29 -5.89 13.86
C PRO A 126 -22.00 -5.86 12.35
N LYS A 127 -22.57 -6.80 11.58
CA LYS A 127 -22.41 -6.89 10.11
C LYS A 127 -23.57 -6.27 9.33
N HIS A 128 -24.59 -5.72 10.00
CA HIS A 128 -25.70 -5.03 9.35
C HIS A 128 -25.19 -3.78 8.62
N PRO A 129 -25.53 -3.57 7.34
CA PRO A 129 -24.99 -2.46 6.54
C PRO A 129 -25.36 -1.08 7.10
N GLU A 130 -26.63 -0.85 7.47
CA GLU A 130 -27.08 0.44 8.03
C GLU A 130 -26.40 0.76 9.36
N ILE A 131 -26.36 -0.19 10.30
CA ILE A 131 -25.66 -0.02 11.59
C ILE A 131 -24.16 0.27 11.37
N LYS A 132 -23.54 -0.39 10.38
CA LYS A 132 -22.12 -0.15 10.04
C LYS A 132 -21.91 1.23 9.45
N GLN A 133 -22.85 1.73 8.65
CA GLN A 133 -22.82 3.07 8.09
C GLN A 133 -23.05 4.13 9.17
N GLN A 134 -24.07 3.95 10.03
CA GLN A 134 -24.36 4.83 11.16
C GLN A 134 -23.16 4.96 12.10
N LYS A 135 -22.54 3.83 12.48
CA LYS A 135 -21.32 3.85 13.31
C LYS A 135 -20.14 4.55 12.63
N ARG A 136 -20.04 4.46 11.30
CA ARG A 136 -18.99 5.16 10.54
C ARG A 136 -19.24 6.66 10.51
N ILE A 137 -20.50 7.09 10.42
CA ILE A 137 -20.89 8.51 10.47
C ILE A 137 -20.69 9.07 11.89
N GLU A 138 -21.12 8.35 12.92
CA GLU A 138 -21.04 8.79 14.31
C GLU A 138 -19.61 8.84 14.84
N HIS A 139 -18.80 7.83 14.53
CA HIS A 139 -17.47 7.69 15.12
C HIS A 139 -16.31 8.04 14.19
N GLY A 140 -16.55 8.19 12.89
CA GLY A 140 -15.52 8.52 11.92
C GLY A 140 -14.41 7.46 11.77
N LEU A 141 -13.30 7.84 11.13
CA LEU A 141 -12.10 7.01 11.09
C LEU A 141 -11.33 7.15 12.40
N ARG A 142 -11.06 6.04 13.09
CA ARG A 142 -10.38 6.05 14.42
C ARG A 142 -9.01 5.37 14.42
N VAL A 143 -8.41 5.19 13.25
CA VAL A 143 -7.08 4.57 13.12
C VAL A 143 -6.01 5.50 13.71
N LYS A 144 -5.01 4.95 14.41
CA LYS A 144 -3.96 5.76 15.01
C LYS A 144 -3.18 6.53 13.92
N GLY A 145 -3.08 7.85 14.09
CA GLY A 145 -2.35 8.74 13.18
C GLY A 145 -3.25 9.41 12.12
N THR A 146 -4.09 8.64 11.43
CA THR A 146 -4.97 9.16 10.35
C THR A 146 -6.44 9.30 10.75
N GLY A 147 -6.80 8.87 11.96
CA GLY A 147 -8.14 9.03 12.48
C GLY A 147 -8.45 10.47 12.83
N GLU A 148 -9.74 10.80 12.88
CA GLU A 148 -10.23 12.13 13.26
C GLU A 148 -9.69 12.50 14.66
N GLY A 149 -9.09 13.69 14.76
CA GLY A 149 -8.42 14.17 15.97
C GLY A 149 -7.08 13.50 16.31
N GLN A 150 -6.57 12.58 15.49
CA GLN A 150 -5.23 11.99 15.67
C GLN A 150 -4.20 12.70 14.79
N LYS A 151 -2.95 12.76 15.27
CA LYS A 151 -1.82 13.32 14.53
C LYS A 151 -0.80 12.22 14.20
N VAL A 152 -0.29 12.25 12.97
CA VAL A 152 0.78 11.34 12.52
C VAL A 152 2.07 11.64 13.29
N LYS A 153 2.74 10.59 13.77
CA LYS A 153 3.99 10.70 14.56
C LYS A 153 5.19 11.25 13.75
N GLY A 154 5.12 11.17 12.42
CA GLY A 154 6.24 11.44 11.51
C GLY A 154 7.32 10.36 11.57
N LYS A 155 8.25 10.37 10.61
CA LYS A 155 9.47 9.53 10.64
C LYS A 155 10.51 10.14 11.59
N TYR A 156 11.48 9.33 12.02
CA TYR A 156 12.51 9.81 12.96
C TYR A 156 13.34 10.96 12.39
N TRP A 157 13.67 10.92 11.10
CA TRP A 157 14.43 11.98 10.44
C TRP A 157 13.62 13.27 10.33
N GLU A 158 12.31 13.22 10.04
CA GLU A 158 11.44 14.41 10.00
C GLU A 158 11.40 15.12 11.36
N ARG A 159 11.23 14.34 12.44
CA ARG A 159 11.20 14.88 13.81
C ARG A 159 12.53 15.50 14.23
N THR A 160 13.66 14.97 13.74
CA THR A 160 15.00 15.42 14.14
C THR A 160 15.63 16.41 13.15
N LEU A 161 15.00 16.64 11.99
CA LEU A 161 15.55 17.47 10.90
C LEU A 161 15.87 18.89 11.37
N LYS A 162 14.94 19.53 12.07
CA LYS A 162 15.12 20.90 12.58
C LYS A 162 16.32 21.00 13.51
N THR A 163 16.44 20.07 14.45
CA THR A 163 17.58 20.01 15.39
C THR A 163 18.89 19.77 14.65
N ARG A 164 18.92 18.83 13.69
CA ARG A 164 20.12 18.54 12.90
C ARG A 164 20.56 19.73 12.04
N LEU A 165 19.62 20.44 11.42
CA LEU A 165 19.92 21.64 10.64
C LEU A 165 20.49 22.76 11.51
N GLU A 166 19.92 22.96 12.70
CA GLU A 166 20.41 23.95 13.65
C GLU A 166 21.82 23.63 14.15
N THR A 167 22.10 22.36 14.46
CA THR A 167 23.46 21.91 14.80
C THR A 167 24.44 22.18 13.66
N ARG A 168 24.03 21.92 12.41
CA ARG A 168 24.86 22.21 11.23
C ARG A 168 25.08 23.71 11.06
N ARG A 169 24.05 24.55 11.21
CA ARG A 169 24.16 26.02 11.15
C ARG A 169 25.19 26.54 12.15
N LYS A 170 25.03 26.16 13.42
CA LYS A 170 25.94 26.60 14.49
C LYS A 170 27.38 26.10 14.29
N ALA A 171 27.57 24.89 13.77
CA ALA A 171 28.90 24.38 13.43
C ALA A 171 29.56 25.15 12.28
N MET A 172 28.78 25.59 11.29
CA MET A 172 29.29 26.43 10.18
C MET A 172 29.64 27.84 10.66
N GLU A 173 28.85 28.40 11.57
CA GLU A 173 29.13 29.71 12.18
C GLU A 173 30.41 29.71 13.02
N THR A 174 30.69 28.63 13.75
CA THR A 174 31.90 28.50 14.59
C THR A 174 33.11 27.93 13.83
N MET A 175 32.93 27.49 12.58
CA MET A 175 34.00 26.89 11.76
C MET A 175 35.18 27.84 11.50
N PRO A 176 34.99 29.12 11.13
CA PRO A 176 36.12 30.04 10.87
C PRO A 176 36.99 30.25 12.11
N ASP A 177 36.38 30.44 13.28
CA ASP A 177 37.11 30.60 14.54
C ASP A 177 37.91 29.35 14.91
N MET A 178 37.33 28.17 14.70
CA MET A 178 38.00 26.89 14.93
C MET A 178 39.20 26.71 14.01
N ILE A 179 39.08 27.07 12.73
CA ILE A 179 40.17 26.99 11.75
C ILE A 179 41.32 27.93 12.14
N ASN A 180 41.02 29.16 12.55
CA ASN A 180 42.03 30.12 12.98
C ASN A 180 42.80 29.61 14.21
N LEU A 181 42.08 29.12 15.23
CA LEU A 181 42.71 28.55 16.42
C LEU A 181 43.57 27.31 16.10
N TRP A 182 43.13 26.48 15.15
CA TRP A 182 43.90 25.32 14.70
C TRP A 182 45.19 25.71 13.95
N ARG A 183 45.13 26.76 13.11
CA ARG A 183 46.29 27.32 12.41
C ARG A 183 47.29 27.95 13.37
N GLU A 184 46.81 28.81 14.28
CA GLU A 184 47.63 29.49 15.30
C GLU A 184 48.40 28.50 16.18
N ARG A 185 47.77 27.36 16.50
CA ARG A 185 48.38 26.31 17.33
C ARG A 185 49.35 25.39 16.56
N GLY A 186 49.62 25.68 15.29
CA GLY A 186 50.59 24.96 14.47
C GLY A 186 50.05 23.67 13.86
N HIS A 187 48.88 23.75 13.21
CA HIS A 187 48.30 22.66 12.42
C HIS A 187 48.11 21.36 13.21
N GLY A 188 47.64 21.46 14.45
CA GLY A 188 47.33 20.30 15.29
C GLY A 188 48.36 19.94 16.36
N ARG A 189 49.51 20.64 16.44
CA ARG A 189 50.44 20.48 17.56
C ARG A 189 49.76 20.87 18.88
N GLY A 190 49.54 19.89 19.76
CA GLY A 190 48.87 20.10 21.04
C GLY A 190 47.34 20.31 20.96
N TRP A 191 46.70 19.93 19.85
CA TRP A 191 45.24 19.89 19.73
C TRP A 191 44.68 18.71 20.52
N LYS A 192 43.75 18.95 21.45
CA LYS A 192 43.14 17.90 22.30
C LYS A 192 41.65 17.67 22.00
N LYS A 193 41.02 18.52 21.17
CA LYS A 193 39.58 18.52 20.89
C LYS A 193 39.26 17.74 19.61
N TYR A 194 39.62 16.45 19.58
CA TYR A 194 39.26 15.58 18.45
C TYR A 194 37.81 15.12 18.57
N PRO A 195 37.08 14.94 17.44
CA PRO A 195 35.74 14.36 17.47
C PRO A 195 35.78 13.00 18.16
N SER A 196 35.00 12.84 19.23
CA SER A 196 34.88 11.53 19.87
C SER A 196 33.88 10.69 19.08
N GLY A 197 34.29 9.51 18.61
CA GLY A 197 33.44 8.58 17.85
C GLY A 197 32.32 7.92 18.67
N LYS A 198 32.01 8.42 19.88
CA LYS A 198 30.93 7.91 20.72
C LYS A 198 29.64 8.62 20.33
N GLU A 199 28.88 7.97 19.46
CA GLU A 199 27.50 8.34 19.14
C GLU A 199 26.68 8.48 20.44
N GLY A 200 26.30 9.71 20.83
CA GLY A 200 25.33 9.87 21.92
C GLY A 200 25.32 11.16 22.75
N LYS A 201 26.32 12.04 22.69
CA LYS A 201 26.30 13.32 23.46
C LYS A 201 26.34 14.55 22.55
N GLY A 202 25.27 14.72 21.77
CA GLY A 202 25.12 15.76 20.74
C GLY A 202 24.98 17.22 21.20
N THR A 203 25.50 17.60 22.36
CA THR A 203 25.48 19.00 22.83
C THR A 203 26.78 19.49 23.48
N ALA A 204 27.75 18.61 23.75
CA ALA A 204 28.92 18.98 24.55
C ALA A 204 30.06 19.63 23.74
N ASP A 205 30.15 19.39 22.43
CA ASP A 205 31.36 19.72 21.65
C ASP A 205 31.10 20.75 20.54
N LEU A 206 30.13 21.65 20.73
CA LEU A 206 30.07 22.85 19.89
C LEU A 206 31.17 23.80 20.35
N PHE A 207 32.19 23.98 19.51
CA PHE A 207 33.31 24.87 19.73
C PHE A 207 32.82 26.28 20.18
N ASN A 208 33.15 26.68 21.40
CA ASN A 208 32.79 28.00 21.96
C ASN A 208 33.91 29.03 21.66
N PRO A 209 33.63 30.12 20.90
CA PRO A 209 34.60 31.17 20.58
C PRO A 209 35.13 31.95 21.80
N GLU A 210 34.39 31.99 22.91
CA GLU A 210 34.80 32.70 24.14
C GLU A 210 36.03 32.09 24.81
N MET A 211 36.46 30.88 24.41
CA MET A 211 37.67 30.24 24.92
C MET A 211 38.98 30.77 24.33
N ARG A 212 38.97 31.85 23.51
CA ARG A 212 40.18 32.48 22.97
C ARG A 212 41.19 32.94 24.04
N HIS A 213 40.81 33.06 25.32
CA HIS A 213 41.66 33.59 26.39
C HIS A 213 41.98 32.62 27.55
N ALA A 214 41.65 31.33 27.44
CA ALA A 214 42.02 30.35 28.48
C ALA A 214 43.50 29.93 28.36
N TRP A 215 44.39 30.71 28.99
CA TRP A 215 45.78 30.32 29.23
C TRP A 215 45.85 29.04 30.08
N PRO A 216 46.69 28.04 29.74
CA PRO A 216 47.12 27.06 30.71
C PRO A 216 48.43 27.57 31.35
N SER A 217 48.33 28.50 32.29
CA SER A 217 49.44 28.80 33.19
C SER A 217 48.93 29.40 34.50
N SER A 218 48.45 28.53 35.40
CA SER A 218 48.59 28.66 36.86
C SER A 218 47.72 27.60 37.53
N THR A 219 48.34 26.52 37.97
CA THR A 219 47.88 25.83 39.18
C THR A 219 47.86 26.85 40.32
N PRO A 220 46.77 26.99 41.10
CA PRO A 220 46.86 27.63 42.40
C PRO A 220 47.59 26.63 43.31
N HIS A 221 48.87 26.87 43.57
CA HIS A 221 49.55 26.19 44.66
C HIS A 221 49.03 26.74 45.98
N ASP A 222 48.62 25.80 46.82
CA ASP A 222 48.31 25.95 48.23
C ASP A 222 49.26 26.90 48.95
N LEU A 223 48.66 27.84 49.67
CA LEU A 223 49.27 28.41 50.87
C LEU A 223 49.12 27.38 51.99
N GLY A 224 50.21 26.75 52.40
CA GLY A 224 50.17 25.84 53.54
C GLY A 224 51.48 25.14 53.86
N SER A 225 52.22 25.73 54.79
CA SER A 225 53.20 25.11 55.69
C SER A 225 54.65 24.95 55.21
N LEU A 226 55.50 25.80 55.80
CA LEU A 226 56.84 25.44 56.27
C LEU A 226 56.83 24.05 56.93
N GLU A 227 57.78 23.19 56.60
CA GLU A 227 58.87 22.86 57.52
C GLU A 227 60.03 22.14 56.81
N GLN A 228 61.16 22.17 57.50
CA GLN A 228 62.54 22.05 57.03
C GLN A 228 63.02 20.60 56.84
N PHE A 229 64.25 20.51 56.28
CA PHE A 229 65.34 19.55 56.55
C PHE A 229 65.77 18.59 55.43
N THR A 230 66.97 18.91 54.89
CA THR A 230 68.14 18.07 54.50
C THR A 230 67.87 16.64 53.99
N GLY A 231 68.40 16.16 52.87
CA GLY A 231 69.71 16.32 52.27
C GLY A 231 70.21 14.93 51.82
N GLN A 232 71.23 14.92 50.96
CA GLN A 232 72.17 13.81 50.70
C GLN A 232 72.01 12.96 49.42
N LEU A 233 73.04 13.15 48.58
CA LEU A 233 73.48 12.35 47.44
C LEU A 233 73.83 10.90 47.83
N ILE A 234 73.76 9.97 46.87
CA ILE A 234 74.78 8.93 46.55
C ILE A 234 74.34 8.18 45.27
N TYR A 235 75.26 8.07 44.29
CA TYR A 235 75.34 7.10 43.17
C TYR A 235 76.50 6.12 43.49
N PRO A 236 76.83 5.07 42.70
CA PRO A 236 76.09 4.17 41.78
C PRO A 236 76.48 2.67 42.01
N GLU A 237 76.34 1.80 40.98
CA GLU A 237 77.11 0.56 40.65
C GLU A 237 76.22 -0.70 40.48
N ALA A 238 75.92 -1.11 39.24
CA ALA A 238 76.57 -2.14 38.41
C ALA A 238 76.55 -3.59 38.97
N ALA A 239 75.94 -4.53 38.24
CA ALA A 239 76.56 -5.81 37.83
C ALA A 239 75.56 -6.76 37.16
N SER A 240 76.13 -7.56 36.28
CA SER A 240 75.60 -8.51 35.32
C SER A 240 75.23 -9.91 35.87
N ALA A 241 74.48 -10.67 35.05
CA ALA A 241 74.73 -12.05 34.61
C ALA A 241 73.68 -13.13 34.97
N GLY A 242 73.45 -14.03 33.99
CA GLY A 242 72.97 -15.41 34.16
C GLY A 242 71.54 -15.68 33.68
N LEU A 243 71.33 -16.14 32.44
CA LEU A 243 71.31 -17.55 32.00
C LEU A 243 70.14 -18.39 32.55
N GLY A 244 69.30 -18.93 31.65
CA GLY A 244 68.28 -19.92 31.98
C GLY A 244 67.35 -20.25 30.81
N ASN A 245 67.85 -21.06 29.89
CA ASN A 245 67.17 -21.59 28.70
C ASN A 245 66.52 -22.95 29.04
N THR A 246 65.24 -23.17 28.71
CA THR A 246 64.72 -24.48 28.26
C THR A 246 63.40 -24.31 27.50
N GLY A 247 63.43 -24.68 26.22
CA GLY A 247 62.25 -24.96 25.40
C GLY A 247 62.01 -26.47 25.25
N ARG A 248 60.80 -26.81 24.77
CA ARG A 248 60.38 -27.92 23.87
C ARG A 248 58.91 -28.22 24.16
N ASP A 249 57.98 -28.00 23.23
CA ASP A 249 57.71 -28.68 21.95
C ASP A 249 56.90 -29.99 22.07
N ILE A 250 55.71 -29.94 21.44
CA ILE A 250 55.08 -30.94 20.54
C ILE A 250 54.74 -32.30 21.18
N GLY A 251 53.45 -32.63 21.36
CA GLY A 251 52.69 -33.38 20.34
C GLY A 251 51.67 -34.37 20.95
N PRO A 252 50.82 -35.02 20.14
CA PRO A 252 49.39 -35.22 20.42
C PRO A 252 48.99 -36.66 20.80
N SER A 253 47.77 -36.85 21.34
CA SER A 253 47.12 -38.16 21.44
C SER A 253 45.60 -38.00 21.50
N GLY A 254 44.88 -38.69 20.62
CA GLY A 254 43.43 -38.86 20.66
C GLY A 254 43.04 -40.20 21.29
N CYS A 255 41.79 -40.28 21.79
CA CYS A 255 40.77 -41.30 21.47
C CYS A 255 39.63 -41.26 22.50
N ALA A 256 38.39 -41.16 21.98
CA ALA A 256 37.14 -41.86 22.34
C ALA A 256 36.72 -41.96 23.84
N ALA A 257 35.47 -41.75 24.29
CA ALA A 257 34.16 -41.82 23.66
C ALA A 257 33.06 -41.28 24.62
N MET A 258 31.85 -41.16 24.05
CA MET A 258 30.50 -41.23 24.67
C MET A 258 29.81 -39.93 25.15
N SER A 259 28.81 -39.57 24.33
CA SER A 259 27.45 -39.14 24.66
C SER A 259 27.22 -38.03 25.69
N ASP A 260 26.80 -36.85 25.20
CA ASP A 260 25.58 -36.25 25.73
C ASP A 260 24.88 -35.34 24.71
N THR A 261 23.59 -35.59 24.53
CA THR A 261 22.66 -34.87 23.67
C THR A 261 22.32 -33.50 24.26
N ALA A 262 22.85 -32.43 23.68
CA ALA A 262 22.41 -31.06 23.94
C ALA A 262 21.60 -30.53 22.74
N GLN A 263 20.28 -30.39 22.93
CA GLN A 263 19.38 -29.71 22.02
C GLN A 263 19.81 -28.25 21.82
N THR A 264 20.42 -27.94 20.68
CA THR A 264 20.69 -26.55 20.29
C THR A 264 19.44 -25.97 19.62
N SER A 265 18.93 -24.89 20.20
CA SER A 265 17.72 -24.18 19.79
C SER A 265 17.79 -23.67 18.34
N GLN A 266 16.66 -23.76 17.65
CA GLN A 266 16.38 -23.28 16.28
C GLN A 266 16.80 -21.81 16.03
N HIS A 267 17.06 -21.05 17.08
CA HIS A 267 17.48 -19.65 17.03
C HIS A 267 18.94 -19.43 16.57
N ASP A 268 19.86 -20.39 16.81
CA ASP A 268 21.28 -20.22 16.48
C ASP A 268 21.60 -20.57 15.02
N ARG A 269 20.80 -21.44 14.40
CA ARG A 269 20.91 -21.77 12.96
C ARG A 269 20.60 -20.59 12.04
N ILE A 270 19.75 -19.66 12.48
CA ILE A 270 19.33 -18.50 11.67
C ILE A 270 20.42 -17.43 11.62
N ARG A 271 21.29 -17.33 12.64
CA ARG A 271 22.34 -16.30 12.70
C ARG A 271 23.55 -16.58 11.81
N GLN A 272 23.81 -17.84 11.46
CA GLN A 272 24.98 -18.21 10.64
C GLN A 272 24.69 -18.21 9.13
N ALA A 273 23.41 -18.25 8.73
CA ALA A 273 22.99 -18.20 7.33
C ALA A 273 22.99 -16.77 6.71
N GLY A 274 23.33 -15.74 7.48
CA GLY A 274 23.34 -14.34 7.03
C GLY A 274 24.61 -13.88 6.31
N LYS A 275 25.53 -14.78 5.91
CA LYS A 275 26.83 -14.41 5.32
C LYS A 275 27.11 -14.87 3.88
N CYS A 276 26.20 -15.58 3.20
CA CYS A 276 26.39 -15.93 1.79
C CYS A 276 25.11 -15.68 0.98
N GLY A 277 25.13 -14.63 0.14
CA GLY A 277 24.03 -14.23 -0.75
C GLY A 277 23.74 -15.18 -1.92
N GLU A 278 24.40 -16.34 -2.00
CA GLU A 278 24.18 -17.33 -3.06
C GLU A 278 23.02 -18.31 -2.76
N ALA A 279 22.62 -18.46 -1.50
CA ALA A 279 21.62 -19.46 -1.11
C ALA A 279 20.18 -19.13 -1.56
N TYR A 280 19.88 -17.88 -1.89
CA TYR A 280 18.53 -17.45 -2.26
C TYR A 280 18.17 -17.74 -3.74
N LEU A 281 19.17 -17.94 -4.62
CA LEU A 281 18.94 -18.33 -6.02
C LEU A 281 18.76 -19.84 -6.22
N GLY A 282 19.24 -20.68 -5.29
CA GLY A 282 19.20 -22.15 -5.43
C GLY A 282 17.84 -22.81 -5.16
N TYR A 283 16.91 -22.13 -4.49
CA TYR A 283 15.62 -22.71 -4.11
C TYR A 283 14.73 -23.07 -5.31
N LYS A 284 14.74 -22.27 -6.38
CA LYS A 284 13.91 -22.47 -7.57
C LYS A 284 14.38 -23.61 -8.48
N ASN A 285 15.66 -23.97 -8.38
CA ASN A 285 16.29 -24.96 -9.26
C ASN A 285 16.42 -26.35 -8.60
N ARG A 286 15.85 -26.54 -7.40
CA ARG A 286 15.87 -27.85 -6.77
C ARG A 286 14.97 -28.82 -7.54
N PRO A 287 15.44 -30.03 -7.88
CA PRO A 287 14.68 -30.99 -8.68
C PRO A 287 13.35 -31.37 -8.03
N GLU A 288 13.30 -31.42 -6.69
CA GLU A 288 12.09 -31.63 -5.89
C GLU A 288 11.05 -30.50 -6.04
N VAL A 289 11.49 -29.23 -6.10
CA VAL A 289 10.60 -28.07 -6.27
C VAL A 289 10.10 -27.98 -7.72
N VAL A 290 10.98 -28.23 -8.69
CA VAL A 290 10.63 -28.25 -10.11
C VAL A 290 9.67 -29.40 -10.43
N ALA A 291 9.87 -30.59 -9.86
CA ALA A 291 8.98 -31.73 -10.04
C ALA A 291 7.59 -31.45 -9.44
N ASN A 292 7.53 -30.85 -8.24
CA ASN A 292 6.27 -30.51 -7.58
C ASN A 292 5.52 -29.41 -8.36
N LEU A 293 6.22 -28.39 -8.85
CA LEU A 293 5.64 -27.34 -9.70
C LEU A 293 5.13 -27.89 -11.03
N ARG A 294 5.84 -28.84 -11.66
CA ARG A 294 5.39 -29.51 -12.89
C ARG A 294 4.16 -30.38 -12.66
N SER A 295 4.09 -31.09 -11.53
CA SER A 295 2.92 -31.88 -11.14
C SER A 295 1.68 -30.99 -10.96
N ILE A 296 1.83 -29.88 -10.23
CA ILE A 296 0.76 -28.89 -10.03
C ILE A 296 0.35 -28.26 -11.36
N TRP A 297 1.31 -27.98 -12.25
CA TRP A 297 1.03 -27.43 -13.58
C TRP A 297 0.29 -28.40 -14.50
N HIS A 298 0.63 -29.70 -14.48
CA HIS A 298 -0.08 -30.72 -15.27
C HIS A 298 -1.51 -30.96 -14.76
N GLU A 299 -1.72 -30.88 -13.45
CA GLU A 299 -3.04 -31.04 -12.82
C GLU A 299 -3.97 -29.84 -13.10
N VAL A 300 -3.41 -28.62 -13.20
CA VAL A 300 -4.16 -27.42 -13.59
C VAL A 300 -4.47 -27.40 -15.09
N ARG A 301 -3.55 -27.85 -15.94
CA ARG A 301 -3.72 -27.89 -17.40
C ARG A 301 -4.77 -28.92 -17.84
N ASN A 302 -4.74 -30.13 -17.26
CA ASN A 302 -5.71 -31.18 -17.56
C ASN A 302 -7.15 -30.84 -17.10
N ASN A 303 -7.31 -29.93 -16.13
CA ASN A 303 -8.63 -29.44 -15.70
C ASN A 303 -9.17 -28.28 -16.55
N LEU A 304 -8.33 -27.64 -17.38
CA LEU A 304 -8.72 -26.57 -18.30
C LEU A 304 -9.02 -27.10 -19.70
N ASP A 305 -8.38 -28.20 -20.12
CA ASP A 305 -8.52 -28.77 -21.47
C ASP A 305 -9.86 -29.54 -21.70
N MET A 306 -10.81 -29.49 -20.75
CA MET A 306 -12.09 -30.22 -20.84
C MET A 306 -13.33 -29.32 -20.89
N GLN A 307 -13.16 -28.01 -21.06
CA GLN A 307 -14.24 -27.08 -21.41
C GLN A 307 -13.80 -26.18 -22.57
N ASP A 308 -14.72 -26.01 -23.52
CA ASP A 308 -14.70 -25.05 -24.63
C ASP A 308 -14.04 -25.49 -25.94
N CYS A 309 -14.65 -26.49 -26.59
CA CYS A 309 -14.71 -26.55 -28.06
C CYS A 309 -15.76 -25.55 -28.56
N ALA A 310 -15.42 -24.26 -28.55
CA ALA A 310 -16.15 -23.23 -29.29
C ALA A 310 -15.19 -22.64 -30.33
N MET A 311 -15.68 -22.47 -31.56
CA MET A 311 -14.90 -21.99 -32.69
C MET A 311 -14.18 -20.67 -32.34
N GLU A 312 -12.84 -20.69 -32.39
CA GLU A 312 -11.98 -19.54 -32.12
C GLU A 312 -12.30 -18.38 -33.08
N PRO A 313 -12.63 -17.17 -32.57
CA PRO A 313 -12.63 -15.98 -33.40
C PRO A 313 -11.20 -15.70 -33.90
N ALA A 314 -11.06 -15.14 -35.10
CA ALA A 314 -9.77 -14.85 -35.71
C ALA A 314 -8.84 -14.12 -34.71
N GLN A 315 -7.69 -14.74 -34.40
CA GLN A 315 -6.70 -14.25 -33.45
C GLN A 315 -6.35 -12.78 -33.74
N PRO A 316 -6.40 -11.89 -32.74
CA PRO A 316 -6.06 -10.50 -32.94
C PRO A 316 -4.58 -10.38 -33.32
N PRO A 317 -4.27 -9.60 -34.36
CA PRO A 317 -2.93 -9.53 -34.95
C PRO A 317 -1.89 -8.89 -34.02
N ALA A 318 -0.69 -9.47 -34.05
CA ALA A 318 0.42 -9.09 -33.18
C ALA A 318 0.93 -7.67 -33.47
N CYS A 319 1.08 -6.85 -32.42
CA CYS A 319 1.57 -5.48 -32.53
C CYS A 319 2.13 -4.91 -31.21
N VAL A 320 2.86 -3.81 -31.30
CA VAL A 320 3.23 -2.97 -30.15
C VAL A 320 2.45 -1.66 -30.23
N VAL A 321 1.80 -1.31 -29.13
CA VAL A 321 0.95 -0.13 -28.98
C VAL A 321 1.51 0.78 -27.91
N LEU A 322 1.78 2.04 -28.23
CA LEU A 322 2.10 3.10 -27.27
C LEU A 322 0.92 4.06 -27.13
N VAL A 323 0.34 4.16 -25.93
CA VAL A 323 -0.67 5.17 -25.58
C VAL A 323 0.00 6.32 -24.84
N ASN A 324 0.28 7.41 -25.55
CA ASN A 324 0.94 8.62 -25.07
C ASN A 324 -0.08 9.75 -24.76
N GLY A 325 0.32 10.73 -23.96
CA GLY A 325 -0.51 11.89 -23.62
C GLY A 325 -0.27 12.41 -22.20
N PHE A 326 -0.87 13.55 -21.84
CA PHE A 326 -0.64 14.17 -20.53
C PHE A 326 -1.25 13.40 -19.35
N PRO A 327 -0.76 13.60 -18.11
CA PRO A 327 -1.40 13.02 -16.93
C PRO A 327 -2.87 13.46 -16.84
N GLY A 328 -3.81 12.52 -16.83
CA GLY A 328 -5.25 12.83 -16.76
C GLY A 328 -6.04 12.48 -18.02
N THR A 329 -5.37 12.25 -19.15
CA THR A 329 -6.03 11.96 -20.44
C THR A 329 -6.63 10.55 -20.56
N GLY A 330 -6.57 9.72 -19.52
CA GLY A 330 -7.19 8.39 -19.52
C GLY A 330 -6.32 7.25 -20.06
N LYS A 331 -5.04 7.47 -20.39
CA LYS A 331 -4.13 6.46 -20.99
C LYS A 331 -4.22 5.04 -20.41
N LEU A 332 -4.02 4.90 -19.09
CA LEU A 332 -4.07 3.58 -18.43
C LEU A 332 -5.48 2.99 -18.45
N ALA A 333 -6.52 3.83 -18.37
CA ALA A 333 -7.90 3.37 -18.45
C ALA A 333 -8.20 2.83 -19.86
N VAL A 334 -7.85 3.58 -20.90
CA VAL A 334 -7.98 3.17 -22.30
C VAL A 334 -7.15 1.92 -22.58
N ALA A 335 -5.90 1.87 -22.12
CA ALA A 335 -5.02 0.71 -22.31
C ALA A 335 -5.55 -0.56 -21.63
N ARG A 336 -6.19 -0.44 -20.45
CA ARG A 336 -6.85 -1.57 -19.77
C ARG A 336 -8.09 -2.04 -20.52
N ALA A 337 -8.92 -1.11 -20.99
CA ALA A 337 -10.09 -1.45 -21.79
C ALA A 337 -9.69 -2.09 -23.12
N LEU A 338 -8.65 -1.58 -23.78
CA LEU A 338 -8.08 -2.16 -24.99
C LEU A 338 -7.57 -3.58 -24.75
N ARG A 339 -6.79 -3.79 -23.68
CA ARG A 339 -6.34 -5.13 -23.28
C ARG A 339 -7.51 -6.10 -23.06
N SER A 340 -8.57 -5.65 -22.38
CA SER A 340 -9.75 -6.49 -22.15
C SER A 340 -10.48 -6.86 -23.44
N LYS A 341 -10.39 -6.04 -24.48
CA LYS A 341 -10.99 -6.31 -25.81
C LYS A 341 -10.12 -7.20 -26.69
N LEU A 342 -8.80 -7.08 -26.58
CA LEU A 342 -7.83 -7.88 -27.35
C LEU A 342 -7.63 -9.28 -26.76
N GLY A 343 -7.72 -9.43 -25.43
CA GLY A 343 -7.49 -10.69 -24.76
C GLY A 343 -6.49 -10.54 -23.62
N ASP A 344 -6.73 -11.20 -22.49
CA ASP A 344 -5.88 -11.05 -21.31
C ASP A 344 -4.63 -11.93 -21.34
N THR A 345 -4.65 -12.99 -22.14
CA THR A 345 -3.64 -14.05 -22.22
C THR A 345 -2.55 -13.77 -23.25
N ASP A 346 -2.91 -13.12 -24.35
CA ASP A 346 -2.06 -12.77 -25.48
C ASP A 346 -1.57 -11.32 -25.44
N THR A 347 -2.15 -10.49 -24.58
CA THR A 347 -1.84 -9.06 -24.48
C THR A 347 -1.11 -8.71 -23.18
N ARG A 348 0.07 -8.09 -23.29
CA ARG A 348 0.85 -7.56 -22.17
C ARG A 348 0.66 -6.06 -22.03
N LEU A 349 0.21 -5.60 -20.86
CA LEU A 349 0.10 -4.17 -20.52
C LEU A 349 1.23 -3.74 -19.57
N VAL A 350 2.00 -2.73 -19.96
CA VAL A 350 3.04 -2.10 -19.15
C VAL A 350 2.66 -0.63 -18.90
N ASP A 351 2.29 -0.33 -17.66
CA ASP A 351 1.97 1.03 -17.25
C ASP A 351 3.24 1.81 -16.85
N ASN A 352 3.32 3.09 -17.21
CA ASN A 352 4.46 3.95 -16.88
C ASN A 352 4.76 3.99 -15.36
N HIS A 353 3.75 3.85 -14.49
CA HIS A 353 3.96 3.81 -13.04
C HIS A 353 4.70 2.57 -12.55
N LEU A 354 4.74 1.47 -13.32
CA LEU A 354 5.58 0.31 -13.00
C LEU A 354 7.08 0.64 -13.07
N ILE A 355 7.43 1.69 -13.80
CA ILE A 355 8.80 2.17 -13.98
C ILE A 355 9.06 3.38 -13.05
N ILE A 356 8.10 4.28 -12.90
CA ILE A 356 8.24 5.51 -12.10
C ILE A 356 8.19 5.25 -10.60
N ASP A 357 7.22 4.45 -10.12
CA ASP A 357 6.96 4.34 -8.68
C ASP A 357 8.12 3.72 -7.89
N PRO A 358 8.85 2.71 -8.39
CA PRO A 358 10.05 2.23 -7.71
C PRO A 358 11.13 3.30 -7.60
N ALA A 359 11.36 4.08 -8.66
CA ALA A 359 12.35 5.15 -8.66
C ALA A 359 11.95 6.32 -7.73
N GLU A 360 10.66 6.66 -7.68
CA GLU A 360 10.11 7.66 -6.76
C GLU A 360 10.25 7.22 -5.29
N ALA A 361 10.07 5.94 -5.01
CA ALA A 361 10.18 5.40 -3.65
C ALA A 361 11.62 5.44 -3.11
N THR A 362 12.62 5.29 -3.98
CA THR A 362 14.05 5.31 -3.62
C THR A 362 14.65 6.71 -3.68
N HIS A 363 14.33 7.48 -4.72
CA HIS A 363 14.83 8.83 -4.96
C HIS A 363 13.62 9.75 -5.25
N PRO A 364 13.00 10.31 -4.20
CA PRO A 364 11.83 11.18 -4.36
C PRO A 364 12.11 12.41 -5.22
N GLY A 365 11.14 12.81 -6.03
CA GLY A 365 11.25 13.91 -6.98
C GLY A 365 11.75 13.49 -8.36
N ARG A 366 12.30 14.44 -9.12
CA ARG A 366 12.72 14.25 -10.53
C ARG A 366 14.21 14.58 -10.77
N GLY A 367 15.03 14.39 -9.74
CA GLY A 367 16.48 14.63 -9.80
C GLY A 367 17.25 13.60 -10.64
N PHE A 368 18.56 13.79 -10.77
CA PHE A 368 19.44 12.91 -11.57
C PHE A 368 19.36 11.44 -11.15
N GLU A 369 19.47 11.14 -9.84
CA GLU A 369 19.44 9.76 -9.34
C GLU A 369 18.10 9.06 -9.66
N HIS A 370 16.99 9.80 -9.58
CA HIS A 370 15.67 9.31 -9.96
C HIS A 370 15.62 8.93 -11.44
N LYS A 371 16.10 9.83 -12.32
CA LYS A 371 16.15 9.56 -13.76
C LYS A 371 17.05 8.37 -14.07
N ALA A 372 18.24 8.30 -13.47
CA ALA A 372 19.19 7.21 -13.67
C ALA A 372 18.60 5.84 -13.28
N LEU A 373 17.90 5.74 -12.14
CA LEU A 373 17.26 4.49 -11.75
C LEU A 373 16.06 4.15 -12.64
N ARG A 374 15.24 5.15 -13.02
CA ARG A 374 14.14 4.97 -13.97
C ARG A 374 14.65 4.38 -15.30
N ASP A 375 15.80 4.85 -15.77
CA ASP A 375 16.43 4.35 -17.00
C ASP A 375 16.91 2.90 -16.88
N VAL A 376 17.48 2.52 -15.72
CA VAL A 376 17.86 1.13 -15.45
C VAL A 376 16.64 0.21 -15.45
N ILE A 377 15.57 0.60 -14.76
CA ILE A 377 14.34 -0.20 -14.69
C ILE A 377 13.70 -0.33 -16.08
N ARG A 378 13.58 0.78 -16.81
CA ARG A 378 13.01 0.82 -18.16
C ARG A 378 13.76 -0.09 -19.12
N ARG A 379 15.10 -0.02 -19.16
CA ARG A 379 15.91 -0.89 -20.02
C ARG A 379 15.74 -2.37 -19.67
N ALA A 380 15.69 -2.71 -18.38
CA ALA A 380 15.46 -4.09 -17.95
C ALA A 380 14.09 -4.60 -18.39
N VAL A 381 13.03 -3.79 -18.22
CA VAL A 381 11.67 -4.12 -18.68
C VAL A 381 11.64 -4.28 -20.20
N PHE A 382 12.20 -3.34 -20.95
CA PHE A 382 12.17 -3.37 -22.41
C PHE A 382 12.94 -4.57 -22.96
N GLN A 383 14.07 -4.93 -22.34
CA GLN A 383 14.83 -6.11 -22.71
C GLN A 383 14.01 -7.41 -22.51
N ASP A 384 13.27 -7.51 -21.40
CA ASP A 384 12.38 -8.66 -21.14
C ASP A 384 11.21 -8.71 -22.14
N LEU A 385 10.63 -7.54 -22.48
CA LEU A 385 9.55 -7.44 -23.47
C LEU A 385 9.98 -7.90 -24.88
N LYS A 386 11.24 -7.68 -25.26
CA LYS A 386 11.80 -8.16 -26.54
C LYS A 386 11.83 -9.70 -26.60
N GLY A 387 12.02 -10.37 -25.46
CA GLY A 387 12.13 -11.84 -25.35
C GLY A 387 10.86 -12.57 -24.94
N LEU A 388 9.70 -11.89 -24.91
CA LEU A 388 8.43 -12.55 -24.58
C LEU A 388 8.10 -13.67 -25.60
N PRO A 389 7.41 -14.74 -25.16
CA PRO A 389 7.06 -15.85 -26.04
C PRO A 389 6.10 -15.41 -27.15
N GLU A 390 6.09 -16.16 -28.26
CA GLU A 390 5.34 -15.84 -29.48
C GLU A 390 3.81 -15.82 -29.27
N ASN A 391 3.31 -16.56 -28.27
CA ASN A 391 1.89 -16.56 -27.92
C ASN A 391 1.41 -15.23 -27.32
N ILE A 392 2.33 -14.34 -26.92
CA ILE A 392 1.99 -12.97 -26.54
C ILE A 392 2.08 -12.13 -27.81
N THR A 393 0.95 -11.89 -28.44
CA THR A 393 0.85 -11.20 -29.73
C THR A 393 0.94 -9.68 -29.55
N THR A 394 0.37 -9.13 -28.47
CA THR A 394 0.23 -7.68 -28.31
C THR A 394 0.93 -7.14 -27.07
N ILE A 395 1.65 -6.02 -27.20
CA ILE A 395 2.23 -5.29 -26.07
C ILE A 395 1.69 -3.85 -26.07
N ILE A 396 1.04 -3.45 -24.98
CA ILE A 396 0.52 -2.10 -24.76
C ILE A 396 1.39 -1.41 -23.72
N LEU A 397 1.94 -0.25 -24.07
CA LEU A 397 2.72 0.61 -23.18
C LEU A 397 1.98 1.94 -22.99
N THR A 398 2.02 2.50 -21.77
CA THR A 398 1.54 3.86 -21.52
C THR A 398 2.72 4.82 -21.34
N GLY A 399 2.59 6.05 -21.84
CA GLY A 399 3.67 7.05 -21.80
C GLY A 399 3.17 8.46 -21.56
N CYS A 400 4.11 9.35 -21.23
CA CYS A 400 3.92 10.80 -21.24
C CYS A 400 5.23 11.40 -21.77
N LEU A 401 5.48 11.16 -23.06
CA LEU A 401 6.69 11.55 -23.76
C LEU A 401 6.44 12.88 -24.48
N GLY A 402 7.33 13.84 -24.27
CA GLY A 402 7.29 15.15 -24.93
C GLY A 402 8.33 15.31 -26.04
N GLN A 403 8.32 16.49 -26.68
CA GLN A 403 9.27 16.86 -27.74
C GLN A 403 10.64 17.33 -27.17
N ASN A 404 11.27 16.50 -26.35
CA ASN A 404 12.63 16.75 -25.85
C ASN A 404 13.53 15.56 -26.17
N SER A 405 14.86 15.78 -26.19
CA SER A 405 15.83 14.76 -26.59
C SER A 405 15.80 13.50 -25.72
N GLU A 406 15.51 13.64 -24.42
CA GLU A 406 15.38 12.51 -23.49
C GLU A 406 14.17 11.64 -23.87
N ASP A 407 13.00 12.25 -24.06
CA ASP A 407 11.76 11.56 -24.38
C ASP A 407 11.75 10.99 -25.82
N VAL A 408 12.42 11.66 -26.76
CA VAL A 408 12.66 11.14 -28.11
C VAL A 408 13.51 9.87 -28.06
N ALA A 409 14.55 9.82 -27.23
CA ALA A 409 15.36 8.62 -27.05
C ALA A 409 14.53 7.48 -26.44
N VAL A 410 13.68 7.81 -25.44
CA VAL A 410 12.75 6.84 -24.86
C VAL A 410 11.76 6.33 -25.91
N TYR A 411 11.25 7.19 -26.79
CA TYR A 411 10.37 6.78 -27.88
C TYR A 411 11.06 5.83 -28.86
N ALA A 412 12.31 6.10 -29.23
CA ALA A 412 13.09 5.22 -30.10
C ALA A 412 13.22 3.80 -29.52
N GLU A 413 13.35 3.65 -28.19
CA GLU A 413 13.36 2.33 -27.56
C GLU A 413 12.02 1.56 -27.71
N HIS A 414 10.89 2.26 -27.80
CA HIS A 414 9.59 1.62 -28.09
C HIS A 414 9.53 1.12 -29.54
N VAL A 415 10.11 1.88 -30.46
CA VAL A 415 10.25 1.48 -31.87
C VAL A 415 11.18 0.27 -31.97
N GLU A 416 12.33 0.28 -31.27
CA GLU A 416 13.24 -0.87 -31.21
C GLU A 416 12.58 -2.12 -30.63
N LEU A 417 11.69 -1.97 -29.63
CA LEU A 417 10.93 -3.09 -29.09
C LEU A 417 10.06 -3.75 -30.17
N ALA A 418 9.35 -2.95 -30.96
CA ALA A 418 8.53 -3.45 -32.06
C ALA A 418 9.39 -4.11 -33.15
N GLN A 419 10.53 -3.50 -33.49
CA GLN A 419 11.49 -4.05 -34.45
C GLN A 419 12.07 -5.39 -34.00
N ALA A 420 12.52 -5.49 -32.75
CA ALA A 420 13.07 -6.73 -32.19
C ALA A 420 12.05 -7.87 -32.18
N ARG A 421 10.76 -7.54 -32.06
CA ARG A 421 9.64 -8.49 -32.10
C ARG A 421 9.14 -8.76 -33.52
N GLY A 422 9.59 -7.99 -34.51
CA GLY A 422 9.15 -8.11 -35.91
C GLY A 422 7.69 -7.74 -36.14
N VAL A 423 7.10 -6.88 -35.31
CA VAL A 423 5.67 -6.53 -35.37
C VAL A 423 5.45 -5.03 -35.63
N PRO A 424 4.28 -4.62 -36.17
CA PRO A 424 3.95 -3.21 -36.37
C PRO A 424 3.94 -2.40 -35.07
N PHE A 425 4.28 -1.11 -35.18
CA PHE A 425 4.24 -0.16 -34.07
C PHE A 425 3.16 0.90 -34.27
N HIS A 426 2.21 0.95 -33.34
CA HIS A 426 1.14 1.95 -33.31
C HIS A 426 1.33 2.92 -32.14
N SER A 427 1.40 4.21 -32.43
CA SER A 427 1.54 5.27 -31.44
C SER A 427 0.27 6.12 -31.42
N PHE A 428 -0.38 6.20 -30.27
CA PHE A 428 -1.60 6.97 -30.07
C PHE A 428 -1.33 8.14 -29.12
N ALA A 429 -1.59 9.36 -29.56
CA ALA A 429 -1.50 10.55 -28.73
C ALA A 429 -2.91 10.95 -28.27
N LEU A 430 -3.20 10.73 -26.98
CA LEU A 430 -4.50 11.08 -26.41
C LEU A 430 -4.55 12.56 -26.04
N ALA A 431 -5.53 13.26 -26.60
CA ALA A 431 -5.91 14.62 -26.24
C ALA A 431 -7.26 14.64 -25.50
N VAL A 432 -7.45 15.65 -24.67
CA VAL A 432 -8.70 15.94 -23.96
C VAL A 432 -8.83 17.46 -23.87
N GLU A 433 -10.03 17.98 -24.07
CA GLU A 433 -10.35 19.39 -23.84
C GLU A 433 -10.03 19.80 -22.40
N LYS A 434 -9.51 21.02 -22.21
CA LYS A 434 -9.07 21.53 -20.90
C LYS A 434 -10.12 21.39 -19.80
N SER A 435 -11.38 21.70 -20.11
CA SER A 435 -12.51 21.65 -19.16
C SER A 435 -12.70 20.23 -18.61
N GLU A 436 -12.75 19.23 -19.49
CA GLU A 436 -12.89 17.83 -19.13
C GLU A 436 -11.61 17.24 -18.52
N HIS A 437 -10.43 17.68 -18.97
CA HIS A 437 -9.16 17.23 -18.43
C HIS A 437 -9.05 17.53 -16.93
N LEU A 438 -9.50 18.72 -16.50
CA LEU A 438 -9.57 19.11 -15.10
C LEU A 438 -10.55 18.22 -14.30
N LEU A 439 -11.74 17.94 -14.84
CA LEU A 439 -12.71 17.04 -14.20
C LEU A 439 -12.14 15.63 -14.02
N ARG A 440 -11.48 15.09 -15.05
CA ARG A 440 -10.81 13.77 -14.99
C ARG A 440 -9.67 13.78 -13.97
N LEU A 441 -8.91 14.88 -13.89
CA LEU A 441 -7.78 15.03 -12.97
C LEU A 441 -8.22 14.99 -11.50
N GLN A 442 -9.38 15.56 -11.20
CA GLN A 442 -9.96 15.65 -9.86
C GLN A 442 -10.95 14.52 -9.52
N SER A 443 -11.13 13.56 -10.43
CA SER A 443 -12.07 12.45 -10.22
C SER A 443 -11.72 11.65 -8.94
N PRO A 444 -12.72 11.17 -8.17
CA PRO A 444 -12.47 10.41 -6.93
C PRO A 444 -11.55 9.21 -7.14
N ASP A 445 -11.71 8.50 -8.26
CA ASP A 445 -10.86 7.36 -8.63
C ASP A 445 -9.40 7.75 -8.81
N ARG A 446 -9.13 8.98 -9.23
CA ARG A 446 -7.76 9.48 -9.39
C ARG A 446 -7.18 10.00 -8.08
N VAL A 447 -7.97 10.76 -7.31
CA VAL A 447 -7.56 11.35 -6.03
C VAL A 447 -7.33 10.27 -4.97
N TYR A 448 -8.19 9.25 -4.93
CA TYR A 448 -8.13 8.20 -3.91
C TYR A 448 -7.55 6.86 -4.41
N GLY A 449 -7.46 6.64 -5.72
CA GLY A 449 -7.12 5.33 -6.28
C GLY A 449 -5.62 5.01 -6.32
N GLN A 450 -4.76 5.92 -6.75
CA GLN A 450 -3.30 5.67 -6.82
C GLN A 450 -2.50 6.85 -6.27
N LYS A 451 -1.71 6.57 -5.22
CA LYS A 451 -1.01 7.58 -4.39
C LYS A 451 0.02 8.43 -5.15
N THR A 452 0.47 8.01 -6.33
CA THR A 452 1.54 8.64 -7.12
C THR A 452 1.02 9.37 -8.37
N LYS A 453 -0.30 9.33 -8.65
CA LYS A 453 -0.87 10.03 -9.81
C LYS A 453 -0.99 11.52 -9.55
N LEU A 454 -0.60 12.31 -10.56
CA LEU A 454 -0.83 13.75 -10.56
C LEU A 454 -2.33 14.06 -10.47
N ASN A 455 -2.72 14.85 -9.48
CA ASN A 455 -4.08 15.33 -9.23
C ASN A 455 -4.17 16.87 -9.08
N ASP A 456 -3.03 17.57 -9.13
CA ASP A 456 -2.95 19.03 -8.99
C ASP A 456 -3.10 19.72 -10.36
N PRO A 457 -4.18 20.52 -10.57
CA PRO A 457 -4.39 21.28 -11.80
C PRO A 457 -3.26 22.24 -12.17
N ALA A 458 -2.68 22.95 -11.18
CA ALA A 458 -1.68 23.98 -11.45
C ALA A 458 -0.36 23.36 -11.96
N VAL A 459 0.00 22.21 -11.39
CA VAL A 459 1.15 21.43 -11.86
C VAL A 459 0.89 20.87 -13.25
N LEU A 460 -0.33 20.39 -13.55
CA LEU A 460 -0.69 19.95 -14.90
C LEU A 460 -0.57 21.09 -15.91
N GLU A 461 -1.09 22.27 -15.58
CA GLU A 461 -1.05 23.45 -16.45
C GLU A 461 0.39 23.88 -16.75
N THR A 462 1.25 23.85 -15.73
CA THR A 462 2.69 24.09 -15.88
C THR A 462 3.34 23.08 -16.81
N ILE A 463 3.00 21.78 -16.69
CA ILE A 463 3.54 20.73 -17.56
C ILE A 463 3.09 20.94 -19.01
N MET A 464 1.81 21.23 -19.24
CA MET A 464 1.26 21.44 -20.58
C MET A 464 1.76 22.72 -21.25
N THR A 465 2.06 23.75 -20.47
CA THR A 465 2.63 25.01 -20.98
C THR A 465 4.09 24.84 -21.40
N ASN A 466 4.86 24.06 -20.65
CA ASN A 466 6.30 23.90 -20.85
C ASN A 466 6.68 22.72 -21.75
N ASN A 467 5.72 21.86 -22.12
CA ASN A 467 6.00 20.65 -22.88
C ASN A 467 4.89 20.41 -23.90
N GLU A 468 5.27 19.97 -25.08
CA GLU A 468 4.37 19.44 -26.09
C GLU A 468 4.45 17.93 -26.11
N ILE A 469 3.32 17.24 -26.34
CA ILE A 469 3.32 15.79 -26.56
C ILE A 469 4.14 15.49 -27.81
N LEU A 470 4.94 14.43 -27.72
CA LEU A 470 5.77 13.98 -28.81
C LEU A 470 4.94 13.67 -30.06
N ASP A 471 5.26 14.38 -31.15
CA ASP A 471 4.83 14.01 -32.50
C ASP A 471 5.90 13.07 -33.09
N PRO A 472 5.58 11.86 -33.54
CA PRO A 472 6.56 10.95 -34.14
C PRO A 472 7.14 11.43 -35.48
N THR A 473 6.54 12.42 -36.14
CA THR A 473 7.05 12.95 -37.42
C THR A 473 8.43 13.61 -37.31
N ILE A 474 8.85 13.99 -36.09
CA ILE A 474 10.21 14.50 -35.80
C ILE A 474 11.24 13.37 -35.52
N VAL A 475 10.82 12.10 -35.43
CA VAL A 475 11.69 10.98 -35.05
C VAL A 475 11.71 9.89 -36.14
N VAL A 476 12.82 9.83 -36.86
CA VAL A 476 13.33 8.76 -37.76
C VAL A 476 12.34 8.11 -38.75
N ASP A 477 12.78 8.01 -39.99
CA ASP A 477 12.08 7.52 -41.18
C ASP A 477 11.77 5.99 -41.13
N PHE A 478 10.96 5.54 -40.17
CA PHE A 478 10.46 4.17 -40.12
C PHE A 478 9.12 4.08 -40.84
N ARG A 479 9.12 3.45 -42.03
CA ARG A 479 7.94 3.24 -42.88
C ARG A 479 6.77 2.47 -42.21
N ALA A 480 6.96 1.96 -40.99
CA ALA A 480 5.94 1.24 -40.23
C ALA A 480 5.61 1.87 -38.85
N ILE A 481 6.04 3.11 -38.55
CA ILE A 481 5.53 3.87 -37.40
C ILE A 481 4.19 4.45 -37.85
N ARG A 482 3.13 4.16 -37.10
CA ARG A 482 1.82 4.75 -37.36
C ARG A 482 1.38 5.59 -36.18
N HIS A 483 1.33 6.90 -36.38
CA HIS A 483 0.93 7.85 -35.35
C HIS A 483 -0.53 8.29 -35.53
N HIS A 484 -1.27 8.32 -34.42
CA HIS A 484 -2.69 8.61 -34.38
C HIS A 484 -3.04 9.56 -33.22
N PRO A 485 -3.32 10.84 -33.50
CA PRO A 485 -3.94 11.70 -32.51
C PRO A 485 -5.39 11.25 -32.29
N ILE A 486 -5.78 11.07 -31.03
CA ILE A 486 -7.14 10.72 -30.64
C ILE A 486 -7.63 11.73 -29.61
N ASP A 487 -8.66 12.47 -29.98
CA ASP A 487 -9.44 13.23 -29.03
C ASP A 487 -10.42 12.30 -28.29
N THR A 488 -10.28 12.27 -26.96
CA THR A 488 -11.14 11.47 -26.07
C THR A 488 -12.16 12.32 -25.32
N THR A 489 -12.31 13.60 -25.69
CA THR A 489 -13.30 14.52 -25.13
C THR A 489 -14.71 13.98 -25.34
N GLY A 490 -15.51 13.93 -24.27
CA GLY A 490 -16.87 13.42 -24.26
C GLY A 490 -16.99 11.90 -24.44
N LEU A 491 -15.88 11.18 -24.62
CA LEU A 491 -15.89 9.73 -24.81
C LEU A 491 -15.69 8.99 -23.50
N THR A 492 -16.44 7.91 -23.34
CA THR A 492 -16.16 6.92 -22.30
C THR A 492 -14.86 6.18 -22.58
N VAL A 493 -14.35 5.49 -21.56
CA VAL A 493 -13.14 4.68 -21.67
C VAL A 493 -13.31 3.54 -22.69
N SER A 494 -14.50 2.91 -22.76
CA SER A 494 -14.77 1.86 -23.74
C SER A 494 -14.76 2.43 -25.16
N GLU A 495 -15.49 3.53 -25.42
CA GLU A 495 -15.55 4.14 -26.75
C GLU A 495 -14.19 4.61 -27.24
N SER A 496 -13.36 5.15 -26.33
CA SER A 496 -11.98 5.51 -26.63
C SER A 496 -11.14 4.30 -27.01
N ALA A 497 -11.32 3.16 -26.31
CA ALA A 497 -10.64 1.92 -26.65
C ALA A 497 -11.15 1.29 -27.95
N ASP A 498 -12.45 1.39 -28.23
CA ASP A 498 -13.06 0.95 -29.49
C ASP A 498 -12.49 1.73 -30.68
N ARG A 499 -12.34 3.06 -30.56
CA ARG A 499 -11.66 3.87 -31.59
C ARG A 499 -10.21 3.43 -31.82
N VAL A 500 -9.46 3.15 -30.76
CA VAL A 500 -8.07 2.66 -30.90
C VAL A 500 -8.04 1.32 -31.61
N LEU A 501 -8.93 0.40 -31.21
CA LEU A 501 -9.02 -0.94 -31.79
C LEU A 501 -9.40 -0.90 -33.28
N ASP A 502 -10.40 -0.09 -33.65
CA ASP A 502 -10.83 0.10 -35.03
C ASP A 502 -9.68 0.56 -35.94
N ILE A 503 -8.83 1.46 -35.45
CA ILE A 503 -7.67 1.94 -36.19
C ILE A 503 -6.65 0.82 -36.42
N ILE A 504 -6.36 0.03 -35.38
CA ILE A 504 -5.43 -1.11 -35.46
C ILE A 504 -5.94 -2.11 -36.51
N VAL A 505 -7.21 -2.52 -36.41
CA VAL A 505 -7.84 -3.52 -37.29
C VAL A 505 -7.85 -3.06 -38.75
N ARG A 506 -8.36 -1.85 -39.04
CA ARG A 506 -8.46 -1.32 -40.41
C ARG A 506 -7.10 -1.24 -41.11
N GLN A 507 -6.05 -0.89 -40.36
CA GLN A 507 -4.72 -0.75 -40.93
C GLN A 507 -4.07 -2.08 -41.26
N GLN A 508 -4.42 -3.13 -40.52
CA GLN A 508 -3.94 -4.48 -40.79
C GLN A 508 -4.67 -5.10 -41.97
N GLU A 509 -5.96 -4.82 -42.15
CA GLU A 509 -6.70 -5.18 -43.37
C GLU A 509 -6.07 -4.55 -44.62
N GLN A 510 -5.68 -3.27 -44.53
CA GLN A 510 -4.97 -2.58 -45.61
C GLN A 510 -3.55 -3.14 -45.87
N GLN A 511 -2.86 -3.66 -44.86
CA GLN A 511 -1.56 -4.32 -45.05
C GLN A 511 -1.69 -5.71 -45.68
N ARG A 512 -2.72 -6.47 -45.29
CA ARG A 512 -3.02 -7.78 -45.88
C ARG A 512 -3.41 -7.67 -47.36
N SER A 513 -4.13 -6.62 -47.74
CA SER A 513 -4.50 -6.39 -49.14
C SER A 513 -3.38 -5.79 -50.01
N ALA A 514 -2.35 -5.20 -49.41
CA ALA A 514 -1.24 -4.55 -50.11
C ALA A 514 0.00 -5.46 -50.33
N SER A 515 0.06 -6.65 -49.73
CA SER A 515 1.09 -7.65 -50.08
C SER A 515 0.64 -8.46 -51.30
N PRO A 516 1.35 -8.43 -52.45
CA PRO A 516 1.09 -9.35 -53.53
C PRO A 516 1.45 -10.77 -53.06
N ALA A 517 0.58 -11.73 -53.37
CA ALA A 517 0.73 -13.15 -53.05
C ALA A 517 2.00 -13.78 -53.64
#